data_AF-A0A2G9FYT4-F1
#
_entry.id   AF-A0A2G9FYT4-F1
#
_cell.length_a   1.000
_cell.length_b   1.000
_cell.length_c   1.000
_cell.angle_alpha   90.00
_cell.angle_beta   90.00
_cell.angle_gamma   90.00
#
_symmetry.space_group_name_H-M   'P 1'
#
loop_
_entity.id
_entity.type
_entity.pdbx_description
1 polymer ?
#
loop_
_entity_poly.entity_id
_entity_poly.type
_entity_poly.pdbx_seq_one_letter_code
_entity_poly.pdbx_strand_id
1 'polypeptide(L)' 'MGSSSTWTAKQNKLFENALAVYDKETPDRWENVARAVGGGKTVDEVKCHYQKLVQDIHRIESGKGPLPN' A
#
# COMPACT_ATOMS: atom_id res chain seq x y z
N MET A 1 7.89 -5.05 -20.70
CA MET A 1 6.92 -4.07 -20.15
C MET A 1 6.48 -4.62 -18.81
N GLY A 2 6.93 -3.98 -17.72
CA GLY A 2 6.65 -4.44 -16.36
C GLY A 2 5.14 -4.50 -16.16
N SER A 3 4.65 -5.69 -15.82
CA SER A 3 3.29 -5.95 -15.41
C SER A 3 2.95 -4.99 -14.27
N SER A 4 2.28 -3.88 -14.60
CA SER A 4 1.60 -3.03 -13.63
C SER A 4 0.53 -3.91 -13.01
N SER A 5 0.91 -4.63 -11.95
CA SER A 5 0.00 -5.54 -11.27
C SER A 5 -1.02 -4.65 -10.54
N THR A 6 -2.13 -4.41 -11.23
CA THR A 6 -3.20 -3.54 -10.74
C THR A 6 -3.69 -4.09 -9.41
N TRP A 7 -3.54 -3.29 -8.35
CA TRP A 7 -4.04 -3.65 -7.04
C TRP A 7 -5.56 -3.75 -7.08
N THR A 8 -6.07 -4.95 -6.82
CA THR A 8 -7.52 -5.15 -6.69
C THR A 8 -8.01 -4.54 -5.38
N ALA A 9 -9.30 -4.19 -5.31
CA ALA A 9 -9.90 -3.68 -4.07
C ALA A 9 -9.70 -4.65 -2.88
N LYS A 10 -9.74 -5.96 -3.13
CA LYS A 10 -9.47 -6.99 -2.12
C LYS A 10 -8.02 -6.93 -1.63
N GLN A 11 -7.05 -6.84 -2.54
CA GLN A 11 -5.64 -6.71 -2.17
C GLN A 11 -5.35 -5.41 -1.41
N ASN A 12 -5.96 -4.30 -1.84
CA ASN A 12 -5.80 -3.02 -1.17
C ASN A 12 -6.34 -3.07 0.26
N LYS A 13 -7.52 -3.68 0.47
CA LYS A 13 -8.08 -3.88 1.80
C LYS A 13 -7.20 -4.76 2.70
N LEU A 14 -6.64 -5.84 2.14
CA LEU A 14 -5.68 -6.68 2.87
C LEU A 14 -4.40 -5.92 3.22
N PHE A 15 -3.93 -5.07 2.31
CA PHE A 15 -2.76 -4.21 2.53
C PHE A 15 -2.99 -3.20 3.65
N GLU A 16 -4.10 -2.48 3.64
CA GLU A 16 -4.46 -1.53 4.71
C GLU A 16 -4.58 -2.23 6.06
N ASN A 17 -5.27 -3.38 6.11
CA ASN A 17 -5.34 -4.20 7.33
C ASN A 17 -3.96 -4.65 7.80
N ALA A 18 -3.09 -5.09 6.88
CA ALA A 18 -1.74 -5.51 7.21
C ALA A 18 -0.89 -4.34 7.72
N LEU A 19 -1.04 -3.13 7.18
CA LEU A 19 -0.38 -1.93 7.71
C LEU A 19 -0.85 -1.55 9.12
N ALA A 20 -2.10 -1.86 9.46
CA ALA A 20 -2.65 -1.64 10.80
C ALA A 20 -2.13 -2.67 11.81
N VAL A 21 -1.84 -3.90 11.37
CA VAL A 21 -1.27 -4.97 12.21
C VAL A 21 0.26 -4.83 12.35
N TYR A 22 0.94 -4.53 11.23
CA TYR A 22 2.39 -4.39 11.16
C TYR A 22 2.75 -2.91 11.11
N ASP A 23 3.04 -2.36 12.29
CA ASP A 23 3.44 -0.97 12.48
C ASP A 23 4.86 -0.69 11.97
N LYS A 24 5.39 0.51 12.28
CA LYS A 24 6.73 0.93 11.83
C LYS A 24 7.87 0.25 12.62
N GLU A 25 7.58 -0.29 13.80
CA GLU A 25 8.57 -0.93 14.67
C GLU A 25 8.69 -2.43 14.41
N THR A 26 7.70 -3.00 13.69
CA THR A 26 7.68 -4.39 13.26
C THR A 26 8.90 -4.73 12.40
N PRO A 27 9.76 -5.67 12.83
CA PRO A 27 10.82 -6.22 11.99
C PRO A 27 10.24 -6.85 10.73
N ASP A 28 10.92 -6.70 9.60
CA ASP A 28 10.50 -7.28 8.32
C ASP A 28 9.06 -6.91 7.93
N ARG A 29 8.60 -5.71 8.37
CA ARG A 29 7.25 -5.18 8.13
C ARG A 29 6.76 -5.44 6.71
N TRP A 30 7.58 -5.12 5.72
CA TRP A 30 7.19 -5.21 4.32
C TRP A 30 7.06 -6.65 3.82
N GLU A 31 7.86 -7.57 4.36
CA GLU A 31 7.74 -9.01 4.06
C GLU A 31 6.45 -9.57 4.65
N ASN A 32 6.14 -9.17 5.88
CA ASN A 32 4.90 -9.52 6.57
C ASN A 32 3.66 -8.99 5.81
N VAL A 33 3.70 -7.73 5.37
CA VAL A 33 2.62 -7.13 4.58
C VAL A 33 2.47 -7.83 3.22
N ALA A 34 3.57 -8.09 2.51
CA ALA A 34 3.53 -8.81 1.23
C ALA A 34 2.90 -10.21 1.38
N ARG A 35 3.29 -10.93 2.44
CA ARG A 35 2.72 -12.23 2.79
C ARG A 35 1.23 -12.15 3.14
N ALA A 36 0.80 -11.13 3.88
CA ALA A 36 -0.59 -10.95 4.28
C ALA A 36 -1.51 -10.56 3.11
N VAL A 37 -1.02 -9.73 2.18
CA VAL A 37 -1.74 -9.40 0.95
C VAL A 37 -1.88 -10.65 0.06
N GLY A 38 -0.84 -11.48 0.01
CA GLY A 38 -0.82 -12.69 -0.79
C GLY A 38 -0.88 -12.43 -2.30
N GLY A 39 -1.12 -13.48 -3.09
CA GLY A 39 -1.31 -13.35 -4.54
C GLY A 39 -0.05 -12.93 -5.31
N GLY A 40 1.14 -13.28 -4.81
CA GLY A 40 2.42 -13.07 -5.50
C GLY A 40 2.94 -11.63 -5.46
N LYS A 41 2.40 -10.76 -4.61
CA LYS A 41 2.90 -9.40 -4.43
C LYS A 41 4.28 -9.42 -3.80
N THR A 42 5.25 -8.75 -4.41
CA THR A 42 6.61 -8.66 -3.85
C THR A 42 6.72 -7.52 -2.84
N VAL A 43 7.75 -7.58 -2.00
CA VAL A 43 8.10 -6.52 -1.05
C VAL A 43 8.22 -5.16 -1.75
N ASP A 44 8.81 -5.11 -2.94
CA ASP A 44 8.99 -3.87 -3.70
C ASP A 44 7.67 -3.31 -4.21
N GLU A 45 6.75 -4.18 -4.66
CA GLU A 45 5.40 -3.75 -5.05
C GLU A 45 4.61 -3.17 -3.87
N VAL A 46 4.75 -3.77 -2.69
CA VAL A 46 4.14 -3.28 -1.45
C VAL A 46 4.72 -1.93 -1.04
N LYS A 47 6.04 -1.77 -1.07
CA LYS A 47 6.70 -0.49 -0.75
C LYS A 47 6.30 0.62 -1.73
N CYS A 48 6.26 0.32 -3.02
CA CYS A 48 5.83 1.25 -4.05
C CYS A 48 4.37 1.68 -3.85
N HIS A 49 3.49 0.73 -3.53
CA HIS A 49 2.08 1.03 -3.23
C HIS A 49 1.92 1.89 -1.97
N TYR A 50 2.70 1.60 -0.92
CA TYR A 50 2.73 2.42 0.29
C TYR A 50 3.16 3.86 0.03
N GLN A 51 4.21 4.07 -0.78
CA GLN A 51 4.67 5.42 -1.12
C GLN A 51 3.59 6.23 -1.84
N LYS A 52 2.83 5.60 -2.74
CA LYS A 52 1.69 6.25 -3.41
C LYS A 52 0.60 6.63 -2.41
N LEU A 53 0.23 5.72 -1.51
CA LEU A 53 -0.73 6.01 -0.44
C LEU A 53 -0.29 7.20 0.42
N VAL A 54 0.98 7.25 0.82
CA VAL A 54 1.53 8.36 1.61
C VAL A 54 1.49 9.67 0.81
N GLN A 55 1.82 9.65 -0.48
CA GLN A 55 1.73 10.83 -1.34
C GLN A 55 0.29 11.32 -1.49
N ASP A 56 -0.67 10.41 -1.66
CA ASP A 56 -2.09 10.75 -1.75
C ASP A 56 -2.60 11.39 -0.45
N ILE A 57 -2.24 10.83 0.71
CA ILE A 57 -2.56 11.41 2.02
C ILE A 57 -1.96 12.81 2.16
N HIS A 58 -0.66 12.97 1.88
CA HIS A 58 0.00 14.28 1.94
C HIS A 58 -0.66 15.29 1.01
N ARG A 59 -1.12 14.85 -0.16
CA ARG A 59 -1.81 15.70 -1.13
C ARG A 59 -3.18 16.14 -0.63
N ILE A 60 -3.93 15.25 0.03
CA ILE A 60 -5.21 15.57 0.66
C ILE A 60 -5.00 16.54 1.84
N GLU A 61 -4.05 16.26 2.73
CA GLU A 61 -3.74 17.10 3.90
C GLU A 61 -3.20 18.48 3.52
N SER A 62 -2.42 18.57 2.44
CA SER A 62 -1.93 19.84 1.90
C SER A 62 -3.01 20.67 1.19
N GLY A 63 -4.28 20.24 1.22
CA GLY A 63 -5.39 20.92 0.53
C GLY A 63 -5.29 20.87 -1.00
N LYS A 64 -4.46 19.98 -1.56
CA LYS A 64 -4.22 19.83 -3.01
C LYS A 64 -4.88 18.57 -3.60
N GLY A 65 -5.90 18.03 -2.95
CA GLY A 65 -6.71 16.94 -3.51
C GLY A 65 -7.69 17.43 -4.57
N PRO A 66 -7.89 16.72 -5.70
CA PRO A 66 -9.06 16.96 -6.53
C PRO A 66 -10.27 16.50 -5.72
N LEU A 67 -11.25 17.37 -5.54
CA LEU A 67 -12.56 17.00 -5.00
C LEU A 67 -13.12 15.88 -5.90
N PRO A 68 -13.44 14.69 -5.37
CA PRO A 68 -14.21 13.72 -6.14
C PRO A 68 -15.62 14.28 -6.36
N ASN A 69 -16.07 14.26 -7.63
CA ASN A 69 -17.45 14.50 -8.03
C ASN A 69 -18.27 13.21 -7.85
#